data_AF-A0A8U0TQE3-F1
#
_entry.id   AF-A0A8U0TQE3-F1
#
_cell.length_a   1.000
_cell.length_b   1.000
_cell.length_c   1.000
_cell.angle_alpha   90.00
_cell.angle_beta   90.00
_cell.angle_gamma   90.00
#
_symmetry.space_group_name_H-M   'P 1'
#
loop_
_entity.id
_entity.type
_entity.pdbx_description
1 polymer ?
#
loop_
_entity_poly.entity_id
_entity_poly.type
_entity_poly.pdbx_seq_one_letter_code
_entity_poly.pdbx_strand_id
1 'polypeptide(L)'
;MKSDQSMGHPEGFRKRDGSTKQRHQQNRPKSEIPSGQSAQSHQPDLPAILKSLEENSIRFVKNELKNINRILSSEGSDHPVFFGSQTEDKDVDKPERIAREGALDITVYILRNINQKDLADKLQKSTPAMKSQRKLKSHLKNKFECVLEGIAKQGNSRLLSKIYTELYITEGRSGGVNNENEMTQIEAASRRPATHETPIKCNDIFQPLPGQDKSIRTVLTTGVAGIGKTVSVQKFILDWAEGKANQELQFIFPLSFREMNLMKE
;
A
#
# COMPACT_ATOMS: atom_id res chain seq x y z
N MET A 1 39.54 -29.87 -38.68
CA MET A 1 40.57 -30.93 -38.70
C MET A 1 40.94 -31.22 -37.25
N LYS A 2 40.49 -32.39 -36.73
CA LYS A 2 41.28 -33.48 -36.12
C LYS A 2 42.19 -33.01 -34.95
N SER A 3 42.20 -33.59 -33.76
CA SER A 3 42.21 -35.02 -33.46
C SER A 3 41.90 -35.31 -31.98
N ASP A 4 41.31 -36.47 -31.78
CA ASP A 4 41.11 -37.21 -30.53
C ASP A 4 42.40 -37.82 -29.95
N GLN A 5 42.21 -38.43 -28.77
CA GLN A 5 42.91 -39.57 -28.12
C GLN A 5 43.95 -39.21 -27.06
N SER A 6 43.75 -39.54 -25.76
CA SER A 6 43.50 -40.83 -25.09
C SER A 6 44.78 -41.61 -24.80
N MET A 7 45.09 -41.79 -23.50
CA MET A 7 45.68 -42.96 -22.80
C MET A 7 45.68 -42.58 -21.29
N GLY A 8 45.29 -43.38 -20.28
CA GLY A 8 44.83 -44.75 -20.15
C GLY A 8 44.40 -45.04 -18.69
N HIS A 9 43.48 -46.00 -18.56
CA HIS A 9 42.87 -46.71 -17.41
C HIS A 9 43.88 -47.59 -16.60
N PRO A 10 43.49 -48.53 -15.68
CA PRO A 10 42.24 -48.85 -14.92
C PRO A 10 42.54 -49.07 -13.40
N GLU A 11 41.66 -49.50 -12.47
CA GLU A 11 41.03 -50.82 -12.22
C GLU A 11 40.09 -50.67 -10.99
N GLY A 12 38.98 -51.39 -10.83
CA GLY A 12 38.42 -52.48 -11.61
C GLY A 12 37.08 -52.98 -11.06
N PHE A 13 36.51 -53.91 -11.83
CA PHE A 13 35.50 -54.94 -11.49
C PHE A 13 34.08 -54.47 -11.10
N ARG A 14 33.13 -54.35 -12.04
CA ARG A 14 32.44 -55.32 -12.95
C ARG A 14 31.17 -55.95 -12.32
N LYS A 15 30.03 -55.52 -12.87
CA LYS A 15 28.66 -56.03 -12.77
C LYS A 15 28.50 -57.52 -13.13
N ARG A 16 27.50 -58.20 -12.54
CA ARG A 16 26.38 -58.83 -13.28
C ARG A 16 25.25 -59.36 -12.38
N ASP A 17 24.05 -58.81 -12.59
CA ASP A 17 22.73 -59.39 -12.86
C ASP A 17 22.33 -60.81 -12.39
N GLY A 18 21.11 -60.92 -11.82
CA GLY A 18 20.13 -61.95 -12.24
C GLY A 18 19.46 -62.87 -11.19
N SER A 19 18.15 -62.62 -10.94
CA SER A 19 17.03 -63.60 -10.89
C SER A 19 16.84 -64.65 -9.75
N THR A 20 15.76 -64.42 -8.98
CA THR A 20 14.63 -65.33 -8.57
C THR A 20 14.87 -66.74 -7.97
N LYS A 21 14.44 -66.97 -6.70
CA LYS A 21 13.29 -67.82 -6.24
C LYS A 21 13.39 -68.35 -4.79
N GLN A 22 12.27 -68.17 -4.08
CA GLN A 22 11.57 -69.05 -3.12
C GLN A 22 12.13 -69.47 -1.73
N ARG A 23 11.29 -69.12 -0.74
CA ARG A 23 10.82 -69.88 0.46
C ARG A 23 11.84 -70.36 1.49
N HIS A 24 11.77 -69.74 2.67
CA HIS A 24 11.34 -70.47 3.87
C HIS A 24 10.60 -69.54 4.85
N GLN A 25 9.31 -69.84 5.07
CA GLN A 25 8.59 -69.46 6.28
C GLN A 25 8.91 -70.51 7.34
N GLN A 26 9.30 -70.11 8.54
CA GLN A 26 8.77 -70.70 9.78
C GLN A 26 9.05 -69.84 11.01
N ASN A 27 7.94 -69.46 11.65
CA ASN A 27 7.70 -69.33 13.09
C ASN A 27 8.31 -68.16 13.89
N ARG A 28 7.43 -67.17 14.12
CA ARG A 28 7.39 -66.23 15.24
C ARG A 28 7.06 -66.98 16.55
N PRO A 29 7.39 -66.44 17.74
CA PRO A 29 6.37 -65.58 18.37
C PRO A 29 6.88 -64.32 19.10
N LYS A 30 6.00 -63.31 19.07
CA LYS A 30 5.76 -62.22 20.03
C LYS A 30 6.88 -61.20 20.30
N SER A 31 6.80 -60.07 19.58
CA SER A 31 7.24 -58.76 20.08
C SER A 31 6.02 -57.86 20.22
N GLU A 32 5.80 -57.33 21.41
CA GLU A 32 4.81 -56.32 21.72
C GLU A 32 5.13 -55.01 20.98
N ILE A 33 4.09 -54.37 20.46
CA ILE A 33 4.13 -53.10 19.72
C ILE A 33 3.81 -51.98 20.72
N PRO A 34 4.56 -50.88 20.78
CA PRO A 34 4.02 -49.61 21.25
C PRO A 34 3.29 -48.94 20.07
N SER A 35 1.98 -48.84 20.26
CA SER A 35 1.00 -48.18 19.40
C SER A 35 1.35 -46.71 19.13
N GLY A 36 1.28 -46.34 17.85
CA GLY A 36 0.59 -45.14 17.37
C GLY A 36 1.02 -43.77 17.88
N GLN A 37 1.85 -43.08 17.08
CA GLN A 37 1.75 -41.63 16.93
C GLN A 37 1.71 -41.30 15.44
N SER A 38 0.51 -41.37 14.87
CA SER A 38 0.20 -40.69 13.62
C SER A 38 0.09 -39.20 13.94
N ALA A 39 0.91 -38.38 13.30
CA ALA A 39 0.76 -36.94 13.32
C ALA A 39 -0.57 -36.57 12.65
N GLN A 40 -1.66 -36.48 13.42
CA GLN A 40 -2.90 -35.87 12.98
C GLN A 40 -2.63 -34.38 12.73
N SER A 41 -2.47 -34.00 11.47
CA SER A 41 -2.74 -32.63 11.07
C SER A 41 -4.23 -32.39 11.31
N HIS A 42 -4.60 -31.74 12.41
CA HIS A 42 -5.96 -31.27 12.62
C HIS A 42 -6.26 -30.20 11.57
N GLN A 43 -6.84 -30.62 10.44
CA GLN A 43 -7.61 -29.73 9.58
C GLN A 43 -8.73 -29.14 10.45
N PRO A 44 -8.92 -27.80 10.46
CA PRO A 44 -9.99 -27.21 11.26
C PRO A 44 -11.33 -27.80 10.84
N ASP A 45 -12.16 -28.13 11.82
CA ASP A 45 -13.48 -28.71 11.60
C ASP A 45 -14.35 -27.77 10.74
N LEU A 46 -15.04 -28.30 9.74
CA LEU A 46 -15.80 -27.50 8.75
C LEU A 46 -16.79 -26.52 9.40
N PRO A 47 -17.56 -26.89 10.44
CA PRO A 47 -18.40 -25.96 11.18
C PRO A 47 -17.63 -24.80 11.83
N ALA A 48 -16.42 -25.05 12.34
CA ALA A 48 -15.58 -24.01 12.94
C ALA A 48 -15.06 -23.03 11.87
N ILE A 49 -14.69 -23.54 10.69
CA ILE A 49 -14.30 -22.70 9.54
C ILE A 49 -15.48 -21.81 9.10
N LEU A 50 -16.67 -22.39 8.94
CA LEU A 50 -17.86 -21.65 8.51
C LEU A 50 -18.26 -20.58 9.51
N LYS A 51 -18.20 -20.86 10.81
CA LYS A 51 -18.47 -19.87 11.86
C LYS A 51 -17.46 -18.71 11.81
N SER A 52 -16.18 -19.02 11.69
CA SER A 52 -15.13 -17.98 11.55
C SER A 52 -15.33 -17.15 10.28
N LEU A 53 -15.71 -17.79 9.16
CA LEU A 53 -16.01 -17.11 7.90
C LEU A 53 -17.22 -16.16 8.05
N GLU A 54 -18.28 -16.58 8.72
CA GLU A 54 -19.46 -15.75 9.00
C GLU A 54 -19.08 -14.51 9.80
N GLU A 55 -18.36 -14.69 10.92
CA GLU A 55 -17.92 -13.59 11.80
C GLU A 55 -17.04 -12.58 11.03
N ASN A 56 -16.12 -13.08 10.21
CA ASN A 56 -15.25 -12.24 9.39
C ASN A 56 -16.03 -11.52 8.27
N SER A 57 -17.00 -12.19 7.64
CA SER A 57 -17.84 -11.62 6.58
C SER A 57 -18.75 -10.51 7.13
N ILE A 58 -19.39 -10.73 8.28
CA ILE A 58 -20.20 -9.71 8.97
C ILE A 58 -19.33 -8.49 9.30
N ARG A 59 -18.13 -8.71 9.85
CA ARG A 59 -17.21 -7.62 10.19
C ARG A 59 -16.81 -6.82 8.95
N PHE A 60 -16.47 -7.51 7.86
CA PHE A 60 -16.09 -6.89 6.60
C PHE A 60 -17.22 -6.05 6.01
N VAL A 61 -18.41 -6.63 5.84
CA VAL A 61 -19.58 -5.92 5.29
C VAL A 61 -19.96 -4.74 6.18
N LYS A 62 -19.92 -4.89 7.51
CA LYS A 62 -20.18 -3.79 8.45
C LYS A 62 -19.19 -2.64 8.28
N ASN A 63 -17.92 -2.94 8.01
CA ASN A 63 -16.91 -1.92 7.73
C ASN A 63 -17.18 -1.21 6.40
N GLU A 64 -17.51 -1.95 5.35
CA GLU A 64 -17.85 -1.37 4.04
C GLU A 64 -19.12 -0.52 4.09
N LEU A 65 -20.14 -0.91 4.85
CA LEU A 65 -21.33 -0.10 5.05
C LEU A 65 -21.03 1.23 5.75
N LYS A 66 -20.13 1.24 6.75
CA LYS A 66 -19.67 2.49 7.37
C LYS A 66 -18.98 3.38 6.35
N ASN A 67 -18.16 2.81 5.47
CA ASN A 67 -17.47 3.54 4.40
C ASN A 67 -18.47 4.13 3.39
N ILE A 68 -19.43 3.34 2.93
CA ILE A 68 -20.51 3.78 2.03
C ILE A 68 -21.33 4.90 2.69
N ASN A 69 -21.71 4.74 3.95
CA ASN A 69 -22.49 5.75 4.67
C ASN A 69 -21.76 7.08 4.77
N ARG A 70 -20.44 7.07 5.00
CA ARG A 70 -19.62 8.29 5.00
C ARG A 70 -19.65 9.01 3.66
N ILE A 71 -19.57 8.27 2.56
CA ILE A 71 -19.61 8.84 1.20
C ILE A 71 -20.99 9.44 0.94
N LEU A 72 -22.07 8.70 1.24
CA LEU A 72 -23.44 9.17 1.03
C LEU A 72 -23.81 10.38 1.90
N SER A 73 -23.27 10.44 3.13
CA SER A 73 -23.47 11.55 4.07
C SER A 73 -22.61 12.77 3.72
N SER A 74 -21.42 12.55 3.14
CA SER A 74 -20.53 13.62 2.71
C SER A 74 -20.94 14.27 1.39
N GLU A 75 -21.81 13.66 0.58
CA GLU A 75 -22.37 14.34 -0.60
C GLU A 75 -23.25 15.58 -0.27
N GLY A 76 -23.40 15.95 1.02
CA GLY A 76 -23.98 17.21 1.48
C GLY A 76 -23.09 18.08 2.37
N SER A 77 -21.86 17.67 2.66
CA SER A 77 -20.87 18.45 3.42
C SER A 77 -19.48 18.21 2.87
N ASP A 78 -18.72 19.27 2.59
CA ASP A 78 -17.59 19.33 1.67
C ASP A 78 -16.45 18.28 1.77
N HIS A 79 -16.42 17.31 2.68
CA HIS A 79 -15.24 16.47 2.92
C HIS A 79 -15.54 14.98 3.23
N PRO A 80 -15.26 14.02 2.30
CA PRO A 80 -15.52 12.59 2.51
C PRO A 80 -14.31 11.80 3.05
N VAL A 81 -14.26 11.51 4.35
CA VAL A 81 -13.16 10.72 4.96
C VAL A 81 -13.34 9.20 4.76
N PHE A 82 -12.40 8.54 4.07
CA PHE A 82 -12.31 7.07 3.94
C PHE A 82 -11.06 6.52 4.65
N PHE A 83 -11.20 5.48 5.47
CA PHE A 83 -10.04 4.82 6.08
C PHE A 83 -9.60 3.62 5.23
N GLY A 84 -8.34 3.64 4.79
CA GLY A 84 -7.69 2.48 4.20
C GLY A 84 -7.54 1.37 5.24
N SER A 85 -7.84 0.13 4.86
CA SER A 85 -7.38 -1.03 5.63
C SER A 85 -5.88 -1.19 5.38
N GLN A 86 -5.15 -1.45 6.44
CA GLN A 86 -3.77 -1.90 6.34
C GLN A 86 -3.75 -3.35 5.89
N THR A 87 -3.23 -3.61 4.70
CA THR A 87 -2.67 -4.91 4.32
C THR A 87 -1.37 -4.66 3.57
N GLU A 88 -0.28 -5.18 4.15
CA GLU A 88 1.03 -5.30 3.54
C GLU A 88 1.00 -6.56 2.67
N ASP A 89 0.72 -6.45 1.37
CA ASP A 89 1.33 -7.32 0.35
C ASP A 89 1.02 -6.87 -1.08
N LYS A 90 1.98 -7.06 -1.97
CA LYS A 90 1.98 -6.47 -3.34
C LYS A 90 1.06 -7.19 -4.34
N ASP A 91 0.39 -8.26 -3.92
CA ASP A 91 -0.63 -8.99 -4.71
C ASP A 91 -2.00 -9.13 -3.99
N VAL A 92 -2.12 -8.69 -2.72
CA VAL A 92 -3.34 -8.85 -1.89
C VAL A 92 -4.41 -7.79 -2.20
N ASP A 93 -4.02 -6.70 -2.88
CA ASP A 93 -4.94 -5.57 -3.15
C ASP A 93 -6.02 -5.90 -4.19
N LYS A 94 -5.78 -6.88 -5.08
CA LYS A 94 -6.76 -7.35 -6.08
C LYS A 94 -7.96 -8.10 -5.45
N PRO A 95 -7.77 -9.17 -4.66
CA PRO A 95 -8.90 -9.89 -4.05
C PRO A 95 -9.67 -8.99 -3.07
N GLU A 96 -8.98 -8.13 -2.33
CA GLU A 96 -9.63 -7.18 -1.42
C GLU A 96 -10.51 -6.19 -2.20
N ARG A 97 -10.01 -5.64 -3.30
CA ARG A 97 -10.80 -4.76 -4.18
C ARG A 97 -12.06 -5.46 -4.70
N ILE A 98 -11.92 -6.69 -5.18
CA ILE A 98 -13.06 -7.49 -5.68
C ILE A 98 -14.09 -7.71 -4.56
N ALA A 99 -13.63 -8.05 -3.35
CA ALA A 99 -14.51 -8.23 -2.20
C ALA A 99 -15.26 -6.94 -1.84
N ARG A 100 -14.59 -5.78 -1.91
CA ARG A 100 -15.22 -4.47 -1.64
C ARG A 100 -16.20 -4.05 -2.72
N GLU A 101 -15.95 -4.40 -3.99
CA GLU A 101 -16.92 -4.21 -5.07
C GLU A 101 -18.13 -5.13 -4.86
N GLY A 102 -17.92 -6.40 -4.48
CA GLY A 102 -19.00 -7.32 -4.13
C GLY A 102 -19.85 -6.86 -2.95
N ALA A 103 -19.24 -6.30 -1.90
CA ALA A 103 -19.97 -5.73 -0.77
C ALA A 103 -20.87 -4.54 -1.18
N LEU A 104 -20.42 -3.73 -2.12
CA LEU A 104 -21.21 -2.63 -2.69
C LEU A 104 -22.41 -3.17 -3.49
N ASP A 105 -22.18 -4.19 -4.34
CA ASP A 105 -23.23 -4.81 -5.15
C ASP A 105 -24.30 -5.48 -4.26
N ILE A 106 -23.87 -6.18 -3.20
CA ILE A 106 -24.76 -6.74 -2.17
C ILE A 106 -25.57 -5.63 -1.49
N THR A 107 -24.93 -4.50 -1.16
CA THR A 107 -25.62 -3.36 -0.54
C THR A 107 -26.70 -2.79 -1.45
N VAL A 108 -26.39 -2.55 -2.73
CA VAL A 108 -27.37 -2.07 -3.72
C VAL A 108 -28.54 -3.05 -3.87
N TYR A 109 -28.24 -4.36 -3.93
CA TYR A 109 -29.25 -5.40 -4.01
C TYR A 109 -30.19 -5.39 -2.78
N ILE A 110 -29.64 -5.32 -1.57
CA ILE A 110 -30.43 -5.28 -0.34
C ILE A 110 -31.30 -4.02 -0.30
N LEU A 111 -30.76 -2.84 -0.66
CA LEU A 111 -31.52 -1.59 -0.69
C LEU A 111 -32.75 -1.67 -1.60
N ARG A 112 -32.61 -2.30 -2.77
CA ARG A 112 -33.73 -2.54 -3.68
C ARG A 112 -34.78 -3.48 -3.08
N ASN A 113 -34.35 -4.53 -2.40
CA ASN A 113 -35.24 -5.50 -1.76
C ASN A 113 -36.03 -4.91 -0.59
N ILE A 114 -35.45 -3.98 0.17
CA ILE A 114 -36.16 -3.26 1.25
C ILE A 114 -36.95 -2.04 0.74
N ASN A 115 -37.16 -1.93 -0.58
CA ASN A 115 -37.88 -0.86 -1.26
C ASN A 115 -37.28 0.55 -1.08
N GLN A 116 -35.97 0.65 -0.81
CA GLN A 116 -35.20 1.90 -0.72
C GLN A 116 -34.53 2.21 -2.08
N LYS A 117 -35.34 2.43 -3.12
CA LYS A 117 -34.87 2.59 -4.50
C LYS A 117 -34.05 3.86 -4.72
N ASP A 118 -34.48 4.98 -4.16
CA ASP A 118 -33.78 6.26 -4.31
C ASP A 118 -32.34 6.22 -3.77
N LEU A 119 -32.15 5.54 -2.63
CA LEU A 119 -30.83 5.37 -2.04
C LEU A 119 -29.95 4.40 -2.86
N ALA A 120 -30.54 3.34 -3.39
CA ALA A 120 -29.86 2.40 -4.28
C ALA A 120 -29.37 3.10 -5.55
N ASP A 121 -30.21 3.95 -6.16
CA ASP A 121 -29.88 4.67 -7.39
C ASP A 121 -28.83 5.76 -7.12
N LYS A 122 -28.92 6.47 -5.99
CA LYS A 122 -27.88 7.40 -5.53
C LYS A 122 -26.53 6.69 -5.38
N LEU A 123 -26.50 5.53 -4.71
CA LEU A 123 -25.29 4.74 -4.52
C LEU A 123 -24.73 4.20 -5.85
N GLN A 124 -25.60 3.77 -6.75
CA GLN A 124 -25.18 3.31 -8.07
C GLN A 124 -24.59 4.44 -8.91
N LYS A 125 -25.12 5.66 -8.79
CA LYS A 125 -24.58 6.85 -9.46
C LYS A 125 -23.20 7.26 -8.95
N SER A 126 -22.92 7.11 -7.65
CA SER A 126 -21.61 7.43 -7.06
C SER A 126 -20.57 6.30 -7.22
N THR A 127 -21.01 5.09 -7.58
CA THR A 127 -20.16 3.90 -7.74
C THR A 127 -18.96 4.09 -8.68
N PRO A 128 -19.08 4.69 -9.89
CA PRO A 128 -17.94 4.87 -10.79
C PRO A 128 -16.83 5.74 -10.19
N ALA A 129 -17.21 6.80 -9.47
CA ALA A 129 -16.26 7.69 -8.78
C ALA A 129 -15.53 6.93 -7.67
N MET A 130 -16.25 6.14 -6.86
CA MET A 130 -15.66 5.29 -5.83
C MET A 130 -14.65 4.27 -6.40
N LYS A 131 -15.01 3.59 -7.49
CA LYS A 131 -14.12 2.63 -8.16
C LYS A 131 -12.86 3.31 -8.69
N SER A 132 -13.02 4.49 -9.29
CA SER A 132 -11.91 5.28 -9.83
C SER A 132 -10.97 5.78 -8.73
N GLN A 133 -11.53 6.27 -7.62
CA GLN A 133 -10.77 6.72 -6.46
C GLN A 133 -9.95 5.57 -5.84
N ARG A 134 -10.57 4.40 -5.64
CA ARG A 134 -9.88 3.20 -5.11
C ARG A 134 -8.72 2.79 -6.03
N LYS A 135 -8.95 2.77 -7.34
CA LYS A 135 -7.92 2.45 -8.34
C LYS A 135 -6.77 3.46 -8.30
N LEU A 136 -7.08 4.74 -8.17
CA LEU A 136 -6.06 5.80 -8.07
C LEU A 136 -5.24 5.68 -6.78
N LYS A 137 -5.88 5.49 -5.62
CA LYS A 137 -5.18 5.30 -4.34
C LYS A 137 -4.24 4.09 -4.39
N SER A 138 -4.71 2.95 -4.87
CA SER A 138 -3.87 1.75 -5.03
C SER A 138 -2.67 2.02 -5.96
N HIS A 139 -2.90 2.67 -7.11
CA HIS A 139 -1.82 3.05 -8.02
C HIS A 139 -0.79 3.98 -7.36
N LEU A 140 -1.24 5.01 -6.64
CA LEU A 140 -0.37 5.98 -5.99
C LEU A 140 0.37 5.41 -4.77
N LYS A 141 -0.28 4.53 -3.99
CA LYS A 141 0.36 3.74 -2.94
C LYS A 141 1.51 2.94 -3.55
N ASN A 142 1.23 2.12 -4.56
CA ASN A 142 2.26 1.30 -5.21
C ASN A 142 3.39 2.13 -5.84
N LYS A 143 3.08 3.31 -6.38
CA LYS A 143 4.08 4.21 -6.99
C LYS A 143 5.01 4.86 -5.96
N PHE A 144 4.51 5.19 -4.77
CA PHE A 144 5.25 6.00 -3.78
C PHE A 144 5.59 5.25 -2.48
N GLU A 145 5.15 4.01 -2.33
CA GLU A 145 5.47 3.15 -1.17
C GLU A 145 6.98 2.94 -1.01
N CYS A 146 7.71 2.84 -2.12
CA CYS A 146 9.15 2.63 -2.13
C CYS A 146 9.89 3.83 -2.75
N VAL A 147 11.02 4.20 -2.14
CA VAL A 147 11.96 5.19 -2.67
C VAL A 147 13.32 4.52 -2.87
N LEU A 148 14.02 4.92 -3.93
CA LEU A 148 15.39 4.49 -4.19
C LEU A 148 16.34 5.33 -3.33
N GLU A 149 17.09 4.68 -2.44
CA GLU A 149 18.15 5.31 -1.67
C GLU A 149 19.48 5.21 -2.44
N GLY A 150 20.19 6.33 -2.66
CA GLY A 150 21.51 6.36 -3.30
C GLY A 150 21.50 6.61 -4.82
N ILE A 151 22.66 6.43 -5.47
CA ILE A 151 22.84 6.65 -6.92
C ILE A 151 22.24 5.44 -7.66
N ALA A 152 21.40 5.71 -8.68
CA ALA A 152 20.50 4.78 -9.38
C ALA A 152 21.08 3.42 -9.86
N LYS A 153 22.39 3.20 -9.80
CA LYS A 153 23.05 1.94 -10.21
C LYS A 153 23.14 0.89 -9.08
N GLN A 154 22.96 1.27 -7.82
CA GLN A 154 23.10 0.37 -6.65
C GLN A 154 22.13 0.74 -5.51
N GLY A 155 20.95 1.29 -5.84
CA GLY A 155 19.97 1.69 -4.83
C GLY A 155 19.12 0.52 -4.37
N ASN A 156 19.14 0.22 -3.07
CA ASN A 156 18.15 -0.68 -2.48
C ASN A 156 16.80 0.06 -2.38
N SER A 157 15.74 -0.56 -2.89
CA SER A 157 14.38 -0.06 -2.71
C SER A 157 14.00 -0.14 -1.23
N ARG A 158 13.71 0.99 -0.59
CA ARG A 158 13.27 1.05 0.82
C ARG A 158 11.87 1.62 0.94
N LEU A 159 11.11 1.10 1.89
CA LEU A 159 9.78 1.63 2.23
C LEU A 159 9.92 3.07 2.74
N LEU A 160 9.19 4.00 2.12
CA LEU A 160 9.22 5.41 2.50
C LEU A 160 8.84 5.58 3.97
N SER A 161 7.85 4.82 4.46
CA SER A 161 7.41 4.83 5.85
C SER A 161 8.51 4.48 6.87
N LYS A 162 9.55 3.73 6.46
CA LYS A 162 10.66 3.31 7.34
C LYS A 162 11.81 4.31 7.38
N ILE A 163 11.94 5.14 6.35
CA ILE A 163 13.08 6.07 6.19
C ILE A 163 12.66 7.54 6.30
N TYR A 164 11.37 7.83 6.25
CA TYR A 164 10.86 9.18 6.33
C TYR A 164 11.11 9.78 7.70
N THR A 165 11.79 10.92 7.71
CA THR A 165 11.92 11.80 8.87
C THR A 165 11.08 13.02 8.63
N GLU A 166 10.29 13.44 9.62
CA GLU A 166 9.45 14.63 9.52
C GLU A 166 10.31 15.85 9.19
N LEU A 167 9.94 16.57 8.13
CA LEU A 167 10.64 17.78 7.72
C LEU A 167 10.21 18.96 8.58
N TYR A 168 11.15 19.83 8.92
CA TYR A 168 10.84 21.11 9.55
C TYR A 168 10.41 22.10 8.47
N ILE A 169 9.09 22.22 8.25
CA ILE A 169 8.49 23.14 7.29
C ILE A 169 7.98 24.37 8.05
N THR A 170 8.26 25.56 7.53
CA THR A 170 7.79 26.84 8.10
C THR A 170 7.10 27.66 7.02
N GLU A 171 6.27 28.63 7.44
CA GLU A 171 5.61 29.55 6.50
C GLU A 171 6.65 30.40 5.75
N GLY A 172 6.59 30.38 4.42
CA GLY A 172 7.40 31.26 3.58
C GLY A 172 6.90 32.70 3.66
N ARG A 173 7.82 33.68 3.72
CA ARG A 173 7.44 35.11 3.67
C ARG A 173 6.71 35.39 2.36
N SER A 174 5.51 35.97 2.45
CA SER A 174 4.83 36.57 1.30
C SER A 174 5.66 37.76 0.79
N GLY A 175 6.52 37.49 -0.18
CA GLY A 175 7.37 38.46 -0.84
C GLY A 175 7.76 37.85 -2.18
N GLY A 176 7.51 38.57 -3.27
CA GLY A 176 7.77 38.11 -4.63
C GLY A 176 9.19 37.60 -4.81
N VAL A 177 9.41 36.89 -5.93
CA VAL A 177 10.68 36.30 -6.37
C VAL A 177 11.85 37.26 -6.15
N ASN A 178 12.42 37.27 -4.94
CA ASN A 178 13.64 38.01 -4.65
C ASN A 178 14.76 37.14 -5.22
N ASN A 179 15.42 37.65 -6.26
CA ASN A 179 16.64 37.10 -6.87
C ASN A 179 17.84 37.21 -5.91
N GLU A 180 17.65 36.92 -4.62
CA GLU A 180 18.71 36.90 -3.63
C GLU A 180 19.34 35.51 -3.62
N ASN A 181 20.67 35.47 -3.73
CA ASN A 181 21.45 34.24 -3.78
C ASN A 181 21.20 33.37 -2.53
N GLU A 182 21.30 32.05 -2.68
CA GLU A 182 21.01 31.04 -1.65
C GLU A 182 21.70 31.30 -0.30
N MET A 183 22.90 31.90 -0.34
CA MET A 183 23.69 32.27 0.83
C MET A 183 23.01 33.33 1.71
N THR A 184 22.32 34.30 1.11
CA THR A 184 21.66 35.41 1.83
C THR A 184 20.42 34.93 2.58
N GLN A 185 19.69 33.94 2.04
CA GLN A 185 18.54 33.35 2.75
C GLN A 185 18.97 32.53 3.98
N ILE A 186 20.06 31.77 3.88
CA ILE A 186 20.57 30.96 5.00
C ILE A 186 21.10 31.87 6.12
N GLU A 187 21.86 32.91 5.78
CA GLU A 187 22.35 33.88 6.77
C GLU A 187 21.20 34.69 7.41
N ALA A 188 20.18 35.07 6.63
CA ALA A 188 19.02 35.78 7.15
C ALA A 188 18.15 34.92 8.07
N ALA A 189 18.05 33.61 7.82
CA ALA A 189 17.37 32.66 8.71
C ALA A 189 18.20 32.40 9.99
N SER A 190 19.52 32.25 9.85
CA SER A 190 20.46 32.02 10.96
C SER A 190 20.50 33.17 11.98
N ARG A 191 20.24 34.42 11.56
CA ARG A 191 20.27 35.60 12.44
C ARG A 191 18.96 35.85 13.19
N ARG A 192 17.92 35.03 13.01
CA ARG A 192 16.64 35.20 13.71
C ARG A 192 16.67 34.57 15.11
N PRO A 193 16.12 35.23 16.14
CA PRO A 193 15.81 34.57 17.39
C PRO A 193 14.85 33.41 17.14
N ALA A 194 15.08 32.25 17.78
CA ALA A 194 14.32 30.99 17.58
C ALA A 194 12.83 31.04 17.98
N THR A 195 12.23 32.23 18.12
CA THR A 195 11.02 32.45 18.92
C THR A 195 9.73 32.63 18.09
N HIS A 196 9.78 32.63 16.74
CA HIS A 196 8.59 33.02 15.94
C HIS A 196 8.27 32.17 14.70
N GLU A 197 8.96 31.05 14.43
CA GLU A 197 8.60 30.20 13.31
C GLU A 197 7.67 29.07 13.77
N THR A 198 6.43 29.08 13.30
CA THR A 198 5.46 28.03 13.59
C THR A 198 5.73 26.85 12.65
N PRO A 199 6.12 25.68 13.17
CA PRO A 199 6.33 24.50 12.34
C PRO A 199 4.99 24.02 11.78
N ILE A 200 5.00 23.69 10.49
CA ILE A 200 3.86 23.15 9.75
C ILE A 200 4.16 21.68 9.48
N LYS A 201 3.23 20.77 9.80
CA LYS A 201 3.40 19.36 9.44
C LYS A 201 3.14 19.16 7.96
N CYS A 202 3.77 18.15 7.35
CA CYS A 202 3.60 17.89 5.91
C CYS A 202 2.13 17.67 5.50
N ASN A 203 1.31 17.06 6.37
CA ASN A 203 -0.12 16.84 6.10
C ASN A 203 -1.00 18.05 6.40
N ASP A 204 -0.47 19.07 7.08
CA ASP A 204 -1.24 20.25 7.47
C ASP A 204 -1.01 21.44 6.52
N ILE A 205 -0.29 21.24 5.41
CA ILE A 205 0.12 22.32 4.48
C ILE A 205 -1.03 23.09 3.83
N PHE A 206 -2.24 22.50 3.78
CA PHE A 206 -3.46 23.16 3.27
C PHE A 206 -4.38 23.66 4.39
N GLN A 207 -4.06 23.38 5.65
CA GLN A 207 -4.85 23.84 6.79
C GLN A 207 -4.61 25.34 7.01
N PRO A 208 -5.65 26.11 7.37
CA PRO A 208 -5.49 27.53 7.70
C PRO A 208 -4.50 27.72 8.84
N LEU A 209 -3.59 28.69 8.69
CA LEU A 209 -2.67 29.06 9.76
C LEU A 209 -3.41 29.84 10.87
N PRO A 210 -2.89 29.83 12.12
CA PRO A 210 -3.49 30.60 13.21
C PRO A 210 -3.70 32.07 12.83
N GLY A 211 -4.95 32.53 12.86
CA GLY A 211 -5.33 33.90 12.49
C GLY A 211 -5.70 34.11 11.00
N GLN A 212 -5.65 33.07 10.17
CA GLN A 212 -6.22 33.09 8.82
C GLN A 212 -7.55 32.33 8.76
N ASP A 213 -8.59 32.99 8.24
CA ASP A 213 -9.92 32.40 8.03
C ASP A 213 -10.12 31.88 6.59
N LYS A 214 -9.12 32.09 5.72
CA LYS A 214 -9.19 31.70 4.30
C LYS A 214 -8.59 30.32 4.08
N SER A 215 -9.27 29.50 3.28
CA SER A 215 -8.74 28.21 2.85
C SER A 215 -7.53 28.37 1.94
N ILE A 216 -6.48 27.60 2.20
CA ILE A 216 -5.27 27.56 1.38
C ILE A 216 -5.55 26.70 0.14
N ARG A 217 -5.43 27.30 -1.04
CA ARG A 217 -5.63 26.60 -2.34
C ARG A 217 -4.33 26.28 -3.06
N THR A 218 -3.22 26.92 -2.67
CA THR A 218 -1.95 26.81 -3.36
C THR A 218 -0.82 26.92 -2.35
N VAL A 219 0.13 25.99 -2.45
CA VAL A 219 1.33 25.93 -1.63
C VAL A 219 2.53 25.85 -2.57
N LEU A 220 3.54 26.66 -2.33
CA LEU A 220 4.84 26.58 -3.00
C LEU A 220 5.91 26.23 -1.97
N THR A 221 6.54 25.07 -2.12
CA THR A 221 7.65 24.66 -1.25
C THR A 221 8.97 25.14 -1.83
N THR A 222 9.66 25.99 -1.09
CA THR A 222 10.99 26.51 -1.43
C THR A 222 12.05 25.86 -0.55
N GLY A 223 13.28 25.80 -1.03
CA GLY A 223 14.42 25.28 -0.27
C GLY A 223 15.54 24.80 -1.18
N VAL A 224 16.71 24.55 -0.59
CA VAL A 224 17.91 24.11 -1.33
C VAL A 224 17.72 22.75 -2.00
N ALA A 225 18.56 22.44 -2.99
CA ALA A 225 18.58 21.13 -3.62
C ALA A 225 18.83 20.01 -2.58
N GLY A 226 18.15 18.87 -2.72
CA GLY A 226 18.32 17.73 -1.81
C GLY A 226 17.61 17.83 -0.46
N ILE A 227 17.01 18.96 -0.09
CA ILE A 227 16.37 19.16 1.23
C ILE A 227 15.09 18.33 1.48
N GLY A 228 14.63 17.56 0.49
CA GLY A 228 13.47 16.67 0.65
C GLY A 228 12.15 17.17 0.07
N LYS A 229 12.13 18.26 -0.73
CA LYS A 229 10.89 18.79 -1.36
C LYS A 229 10.08 17.75 -2.15
N THR A 230 10.74 16.88 -2.91
CA THR A 230 10.04 15.81 -3.67
C THR A 230 9.53 14.72 -2.74
N VAL A 231 10.33 14.34 -1.73
CA VAL A 231 10.00 13.28 -0.79
C VAL A 231 8.82 13.69 0.10
N SER A 232 8.69 14.96 0.47
CA SER A 232 7.51 15.46 1.20
C SER A 232 6.22 15.35 0.39
N VAL A 233 6.25 15.70 -0.90
CA VAL A 233 5.11 15.52 -1.80
C VAL A 233 4.74 14.03 -1.91
N GLN A 234 5.72 13.16 -2.08
CA GLN A 234 5.50 11.70 -2.10
C GLN A 234 4.88 11.20 -0.79
N LYS A 235 5.36 11.68 0.36
CA LYS A 235 4.83 11.32 1.67
C LYS A 235 3.37 11.76 1.85
N PHE A 236 3.05 12.99 1.49
CA PHE A 236 1.68 13.52 1.52
C PHE A 236 0.73 12.64 0.71
N ILE A 237 1.14 12.26 -0.50
CA ILE A 237 0.34 11.39 -1.38
C ILE A 237 0.20 9.98 -0.80
N LEU A 238 1.28 9.42 -0.24
CA LEU A 238 1.27 8.09 0.34
C LEU A 238 0.33 8.03 1.55
N ASP A 239 0.38 9.01 2.45
CA ASP A 239 -0.52 9.08 3.61
C ASP A 239 -1.99 9.20 3.18
N TRP A 240 -2.27 9.94 2.11
CA TRP A 240 -3.60 9.99 1.51
C TRP A 240 -4.04 8.65 0.92
N ALA A 241 -3.14 7.98 0.19
CA ALA A 241 -3.43 6.69 -0.45
C ALA A 241 -3.65 5.57 0.58
N GLU A 242 -2.92 5.60 1.70
CA GLU A 242 -3.04 4.66 2.81
C GLU A 242 -4.23 4.95 3.74
N GLY A 243 -4.90 6.08 3.57
CA GLY A 243 -6.05 6.45 4.43
C GLY A 243 -5.67 7.10 5.75
N LYS A 244 -4.43 7.55 5.92
CA LYS A 244 -3.89 8.09 7.19
C LYS A 244 -4.22 9.56 7.40
N ALA A 245 -4.17 10.35 6.33
CA ALA A 245 -4.38 11.80 6.38
C ALA A 245 -5.05 12.30 5.09
N ASN A 246 -5.50 13.55 5.10
CA ASN A 246 -6.02 14.28 3.93
C ASN A 246 -7.22 13.61 3.23
N GLN A 247 -8.01 12.82 3.95
CA GLN A 247 -9.07 12.01 3.35
C GLN A 247 -10.22 12.85 2.82
N GLU A 248 -10.32 14.11 3.22
CA GLU A 248 -11.18 15.10 2.60
C GLU A 248 -10.91 15.32 1.10
N LEU A 249 -9.71 15.01 0.63
CA LEU A 249 -9.36 15.09 -0.79
C LEU A 249 -9.94 13.89 -1.55
N GLN A 250 -10.80 14.18 -2.53
CA GLN A 250 -11.38 13.14 -3.38
C GLN A 250 -10.35 12.49 -4.31
N PHE A 251 -9.51 13.28 -4.95
CA PHE A 251 -8.50 12.81 -5.89
C PHE A 251 -7.20 13.60 -5.75
N ILE A 252 -6.07 12.93 -5.98
CA ILE A 252 -4.75 13.57 -6.09
C ILE A 252 -4.10 13.14 -7.40
N PHE A 253 -3.65 14.11 -8.19
CA PHE A 253 -2.96 13.86 -9.47
C PHE A 253 -1.52 14.39 -9.41
N PRO A 254 -0.52 13.53 -9.16
CA PRO A 254 0.87 13.95 -9.18
C PRO A 254 1.32 14.23 -10.62
N LEU A 255 1.73 15.47 -10.88
CA LEU A 255 2.28 15.89 -12.16
C LEU A 255 3.79 16.15 -12.03
N SER A 256 4.60 15.37 -12.74
CA SER A 256 6.04 15.57 -12.78
C SER A 256 6.39 16.55 -13.90
N PHE A 257 6.97 17.71 -13.56
CA PHE A 257 7.49 18.63 -14.57
C PHE A 257 8.49 17.97 -15.52
N ARG A 258 9.29 17.02 -15.02
CA ARG A 258 10.22 16.26 -15.85
C ARG A 258 9.48 15.42 -16.90
N GLU A 259 8.38 14.76 -16.53
CA GLU A 259 7.58 13.95 -17.47
C GLU A 259 6.83 14.85 -18.45
N MET A 260 6.23 15.95 -17.98
CA MET A 260 5.50 16.89 -18.85
C MET A 260 6.40 17.56 -19.89
N ASN A 261 7.65 17.89 -19.53
CA ASN A 261 8.58 18.50 -20.47
C ASN A 261 9.00 17.55 -21.60
N LEU A 262 8.89 16.24 -21.42
CA LEU A 262 9.18 15.24 -22.47
C LEU A 262 8.03 15.05 -23.46
N MET A 263 6.82 15.57 -23.17
CA MET A 263 5.65 15.46 -24.04
C MET A 263 5.49 16.64 -25.01
N LYS A 264 6.54 17.47 -25.18
CA LYS A 264 6.54 18.64 -26.06
C LYS A 264 7.04 18.34 -27.49
N GLU A 265 7.07 17.07 -27.88
CA GLU A 265 7.36 16.58 -29.24
C GLU A 265 6.18 15.76 -29.77
#